data_AF-A0AAV7SK53-F1
#
_entry.id   AF-A0AAV7SK53-F1
#
_cell.length_a   1.000
_cell.length_b   1.000
_cell.length_c   1.000
_cell.angle_alpha   90.00
_cell.angle_beta   90.00
_cell.angle_gamma   90.00
#
_symmetry.space_group_name_H-M   'P 1'
#
loop_
_entity.id
_entity.type
_entity.pdbx_description
1 polymer ?
#
loop_
_entity_poly.entity_id
_entity_poly.type
_entity_poly.pdbx_seq_one_letter_code
_entity_poly.pdbx_strand_id
1 'polypeptide(L)'
;MGKIRHKVQGTFQAELKLTRQLTSGESEDGAAPSTMQDILNKILGAIEDTKLTLSQEIGKVSPELSCLRTDHHKPADRVTNTETSLEELQPAHGALRAQVTCLPERVQVLERQAEDAEGCRRCNNIRIVGMPEGVEGTDAVAYLETWLRTIMNNPLHPFHP
;
A
#
# COMPACT_ATOMS: atom_id res chain seq x y z
N MET A 1 -36.99 12.21 0.54
CA MET A 1 -37.22 13.55 1.12
C MET A 1 -38.71 13.99 1.16
N GLY A 2 -39.59 13.61 0.21
CA GLY A 2 -40.98 14.13 0.16
C GLY A 2 -42.01 13.60 1.19
N LYS A 3 -41.81 12.39 1.75
CA LYS A 3 -42.80 11.77 2.66
C LYS A 3 -42.83 12.37 4.07
N ILE A 4 -41.71 12.93 4.53
CA ILE A 4 -41.59 13.52 5.87
C ILE A 4 -42.28 14.89 5.91
N ARG A 5 -42.13 15.70 4.86
CA ARG A 5 -42.76 17.03 4.73
C ARG A 5 -44.28 16.99 4.80
N HIS A 6 -44.89 15.99 4.14
CA HIS A 6 -46.35 15.84 4.12
C HIS A 6 -46.93 15.43 5.48
N LYS A 7 -46.20 14.63 6.27
CA LYS A 7 -46.65 14.14 7.57
C LYS A 7 -46.63 15.24 8.63
N VAL A 8 -45.60 16.10 8.60
CA VAL A 8 -45.49 17.28 9.48
C VAL A 8 -46.57 18.33 9.18
N GLN A 9 -46.93 18.51 7.91
CA GLN A 9 -47.98 19.46 7.52
C GLN A 9 -49.39 18.96 7.88
N GLY A 10 -49.61 17.65 7.88
CA GLY A 10 -50.86 17.02 8.31
C GLY A 10 -51.09 17.12 9.82
N THR A 11 -50.04 16.94 10.64
CA THR A 11 -50.14 17.05 12.10
C THR A 11 -50.40 18.49 12.55
N PHE A 12 -49.75 19.47 11.91
CA PHE A 12 -49.95 20.89 12.22
C PHE A 12 -51.40 21.37 11.93
N GLN A 13 -51.98 20.91 10.82
CA GLN A 13 -53.38 21.22 10.47
C GLN A 13 -54.39 20.55 11.43
N ALA A 14 -54.06 19.39 11.99
CA ALA A 14 -54.90 18.70 12.97
C ALA A 14 -54.91 19.43 14.33
N GLU A 15 -53.76 19.91 14.80
CA GLU A 15 -53.64 20.66 16.07
C GLU A 15 -54.30 22.05 16.00
N LEU A 16 -54.23 22.72 14.83
CA LEU A 16 -54.94 23.98 14.58
C LEU A 16 -56.46 23.82 14.59
N LYS A 17 -56.99 22.69 14.11
CA LYS A 17 -58.42 22.39 14.18
C LYS A 17 -58.89 22.06 15.60
N LEU A 18 -58.08 21.35 16.38
CA LEU A 18 -58.39 21.04 17.78
C LEU A 18 -58.41 22.30 18.66
N THR A 19 -57.47 23.22 18.41
CA THR A 19 -57.38 24.50 19.13
C THR A 19 -58.56 25.43 18.81
N ARG A 20 -59.09 25.39 17.58
CA ARG A 20 -60.25 26.21 17.17
C ARG A 20 -61.59 25.70 17.72
N GLN A 21 -61.70 24.40 18.04
CA GLN A 21 -62.89 23.85 18.67
C GLN A 21 -63.00 24.18 20.17
N LEU A 22 -61.88 24.51 20.83
CA LEU A 22 -61.87 24.94 22.24
C LEU A 22 -62.28 26.41 22.43
N THR A 23 -62.41 27.20 21.36
CA THR A 23 -62.66 28.65 21.43
C THR A 23 -64.03 29.09 20.90
N SER A 24 -64.96 28.18 20.62
CA SER A 24 -66.29 28.52 20.10
C SER A 24 -67.39 27.74 20.81
N GLY A 25 -67.67 28.13 22.05
CA GLY A 25 -68.89 27.82 22.79
C GLY A 25 -69.20 29.00 23.71
N GLU A 26 -70.28 29.71 23.43
CA GLU A 26 -70.72 30.91 24.15
C GLU A 26 -71.33 30.57 25.53
N SER A 27 -70.96 31.41 26.51
CA SER A 27 -71.75 31.92 27.64
C SER A 27 -72.23 30.96 28.74
N GLU A 28 -71.65 31.05 29.95
CA GLU A 28 -72.31 31.67 31.12
C GLU A 28 -71.36 31.80 32.34
N ASP A 29 -71.47 32.96 32.99
CA ASP A 29 -71.20 33.31 34.40
C ASP A 29 -69.80 33.14 35.07
N GLY A 30 -69.23 34.28 35.47
CA GLY A 30 -68.35 34.50 36.64
C GLY A 30 -67.15 33.59 36.95
N ALA A 31 -65.97 33.81 36.35
CA ALA A 31 -64.64 33.55 36.96
C ALA A 31 -63.46 33.95 36.02
N ALA A 32 -63.01 35.20 36.06
CA ALA A 32 -61.97 35.72 35.16
C ALA A 32 -60.46 35.63 35.58
N PRO A 33 -60.01 35.15 36.77
CA PRO A 33 -58.56 35.07 37.05
C PRO A 33 -57.90 33.73 36.72
N SER A 34 -58.65 32.65 36.51
CA SER A 34 -58.12 31.27 36.40
C SER A 34 -57.58 30.93 35.00
N THR A 35 -58.19 31.45 33.94
CA THR A 35 -57.91 31.02 32.55
C THR A 35 -56.51 31.41 32.06
N MET A 36 -56.01 32.59 32.43
CA MET A 36 -54.66 33.04 32.04
C MET A 36 -53.57 32.31 32.84
N GLN A 37 -53.85 31.97 34.10
CA GLN A 37 -52.95 31.21 34.94
C GLN A 37 -52.78 29.77 34.40
N ASP A 38 -53.87 29.15 33.92
CA ASP A 38 -53.83 27.82 33.30
C ASP A 38 -53.04 27.80 32.00
N ILE A 39 -53.13 28.86 31.19
CA ILE A 39 -52.33 29.01 29.96
C ILE A 39 -50.85 29.14 30.30
N LEU A 40 -50.50 29.98 31.28
CA LEU A 40 -49.11 30.14 31.73
C LEU A 40 -48.53 28.84 32.27
N ASN A 41 -49.30 28.09 33.06
CA ASN A 41 -48.88 26.79 33.58
C ASN A 41 -48.66 25.75 32.47
N LYS A 42 -49.52 25.74 31.44
CA LYS A 42 -49.34 24.88 30.25
C LYS A 42 -48.09 25.23 29.45
N ILE A 43 -47.83 26.53 29.25
CA ILE A 43 -46.61 27.00 28.56
C ILE A 43 -45.37 26.61 29.37
N LEU A 44 -45.40 26.80 30.69
CA LEU A 44 -44.29 26.40 31.56
C LEU A 44 -44.01 24.90 31.50
N GLY A 45 -45.06 24.07 31.56
CA GLY A 45 -44.94 22.63 31.44
C GLY A 45 -44.36 22.21 30.09
N ALA A 46 -44.81 22.82 28.99
CA ALA A 46 -44.24 22.56 27.67
C ALA A 46 -42.76 22.98 27.56
N ILE A 47 -42.36 24.07 28.21
CA ILE A 47 -40.95 24.51 28.28
C ILE A 47 -40.12 23.49 29.08
N GLU A 48 -40.64 22.98 30.20
CA GLU A 48 -39.94 21.97 30.99
C GLU A 48 -39.83 20.64 30.24
N ASP A 49 -40.88 20.20 29.57
CA ASP A 49 -40.89 18.99 28.74
C ASP A 49 -39.89 19.08 27.59
N THR A 50 -39.86 20.23 26.89
CA THR A 50 -38.91 20.47 25.80
C THR A 50 -37.46 20.55 26.31
N LYS A 51 -37.23 21.21 27.45
CA LYS A 51 -35.92 21.24 28.11
C LYS A 51 -35.44 19.83 28.51
N LEU A 52 -36.34 19.02 29.06
CA LEU A 52 -36.03 17.65 29.48
C LEU A 52 -35.70 16.79 28.27
N THR A 53 -36.51 16.88 27.21
CA THR A 53 -36.28 16.18 25.94
C THR A 53 -34.94 16.58 25.31
N LEU A 54 -34.64 17.87 25.23
CA LEU A 54 -33.37 18.37 24.69
C LEU A 54 -32.17 17.89 25.52
N SER A 55 -32.28 17.94 26.85
CA SER A 55 -31.22 17.45 27.75
C SER A 55 -30.96 15.96 27.54
N GLN A 56 -32.02 15.19 27.33
CA GLN A 56 -31.93 13.75 27.08
C GLN A 56 -31.30 13.45 25.71
N GLU A 57 -31.69 14.16 24.65
CA GLU A 57 -31.10 14.01 23.32
C GLU A 57 -29.63 14.45 23.29
N ILE A 58 -29.27 15.55 23.95
CA ILE A 58 -27.86 15.95 24.13
C ILE A 58 -27.06 14.87 24.87
N GLY A 59 -27.67 14.29 25.91
CA GLY A 59 -27.08 13.17 26.65
C GLY A 59 -26.85 11.91 25.81
N LYS A 60 -27.64 11.68 24.76
CA LYS A 60 -27.45 10.58 23.79
C LYS A 60 -26.41 10.89 22.72
N VAL A 61 -26.38 12.13 22.22
CA VAL A 61 -25.44 12.53 21.15
C VAL A 61 -24.00 12.62 21.67
N SER A 62 -23.79 13.02 22.92
CA SER A 62 -22.46 13.13 23.53
C SER A 62 -21.64 11.81 23.49
N PRO A 63 -22.15 10.65 23.93
CA PRO A 63 -21.42 9.39 23.84
C PRO A 63 -21.24 8.92 22.40
N GLU A 64 -22.23 9.12 21.52
CA GLU A 64 -22.08 8.78 20.09
C GLU A 64 -20.95 9.57 19.42
N LEU A 65 -20.85 10.88 19.71
CA LEU A 65 -19.76 11.73 19.24
C LEU A 65 -18.40 11.25 19.77
N SER A 66 -18.35 10.81 21.04
CA SER A 66 -17.13 10.26 21.63
C SER A 66 -16.71 8.95 20.96
N CYS A 67 -17.66 8.06 20.66
CA CYS A 67 -17.42 6.81 19.95
C CYS A 67 -16.88 7.11 18.55
N LEU A 68 -17.57 7.99 17.81
CA LEU A 68 -17.17 8.40 16.46
C LEU A 68 -15.76 9.03 16.47
N ARG A 69 -15.42 9.84 17.47
CA ARG A 69 -14.08 10.40 17.63
C ARG A 69 -13.03 9.30 17.78
N THR A 70 -13.29 8.30 18.63
CA THR A 70 -12.35 7.18 18.80
C THR A 70 -12.23 6.33 17.55
N ASP A 71 -13.35 6.09 16.87
CA ASP A 71 -13.39 5.29 15.65
C ASP A 71 -12.78 6.00 14.44
N HIS A 72 -12.73 7.33 14.45
CA HIS A 72 -11.98 8.12 13.46
C HIS A 72 -10.49 8.24 13.82
N HIS A 73 -10.14 8.24 15.11
CA HIS A 73 -8.75 8.34 15.54
C HIS A 73 -7.95 7.05 15.25
N LYS A 74 -8.53 5.88 15.55
CA LYS A 74 -7.91 4.58 15.29
C LYS A 74 -7.41 4.37 13.84
N PRO A 75 -8.22 4.61 12.79
CA PRO A 75 -7.75 4.48 11.42
C PRO A 75 -6.72 5.54 11.06
N ALA A 76 -6.80 6.76 11.60
CA ALA A 76 -5.77 7.78 11.38
C ALA A 76 -4.40 7.35 11.94
N ASP A 77 -4.38 6.76 13.14
CA ASP A 77 -3.15 6.21 13.74
C ASP A 77 -2.62 5.02 12.94
N ARG A 78 -3.52 4.16 12.44
CA ARG A 78 -3.12 3.04 11.58
C ARG A 78 -2.52 3.51 10.26
N VAL A 79 -3.11 4.53 9.64
CA VAL A 79 -2.61 5.11 8.38
C VAL A 79 -1.22 5.69 8.58
N THR A 80 -1.02 6.53 9.61
CA THR A 80 0.30 7.10 9.92
C THR A 80 1.36 6.04 10.22
N ASN A 81 1.00 4.97 10.94
CA ASN A 81 1.90 3.84 11.18
C ASN A 81 2.24 3.08 9.88
N THR A 82 1.28 2.90 8.97
CA THR A 82 1.56 2.24 7.69
C THR A 82 2.40 3.11 6.76
N GLU A 83 2.19 4.43 6.77
CA GLU A 83 2.97 5.39 5.98
C GLU A 83 4.43 5.44 6.44
N THR A 84 4.66 5.52 7.75
CA THR A 84 6.02 5.49 8.34
C THR A 84 6.72 4.16 8.05
N SER A 85 6.05 3.03 8.23
CA SER A 85 6.62 1.72 7.88
C SER A 85 6.92 1.59 6.38
N LEU A 86 6.11 2.19 5.51
CA LEU A 86 6.37 2.22 4.07
C LEU A 86 7.59 3.10 3.75
N GLU A 87 7.71 4.26 4.38
CA GLU A 87 8.85 5.16 4.23
C GLU A 87 10.16 4.50 4.65
N GLU A 88 10.15 3.70 5.72
CA GLU A 88 11.30 2.90 6.18
C GLU A 88 11.66 1.75 5.24
N LEU A 89 10.67 1.08 4.63
CA LEU A 89 10.90 -0.05 3.72
C LEU A 89 11.36 0.38 2.32
N GLN A 90 10.98 1.58 1.88
CA GLN A 90 11.30 2.13 0.57
C GLN A 90 12.81 2.18 0.25
N PRO A 91 13.72 2.67 1.13
CA PRO A 91 15.16 2.68 0.86
C PRO A 91 15.74 1.26 0.75
N ALA A 92 15.30 0.32 1.60
CA ALA A 92 15.75 -1.07 1.54
C ALA A 92 15.33 -1.75 0.23
N HIS A 93 14.09 -1.54 -0.20
CA HIS A 93 13.61 -2.02 -1.50
C HIS A 93 14.36 -1.37 -2.68
N GLY A 94 14.66 -0.07 -2.60
CA GLY A 94 15.48 0.64 -3.59
C GLY A 94 16.89 0.06 -3.71
N ALA A 95 17.56 -0.18 -2.58
CA ALA A 95 18.90 -0.78 -2.54
C ALA A 95 18.90 -2.20 -3.10
N LEU A 96 17.90 -3.03 -2.74
CA LEU A 96 17.79 -4.38 -3.26
C LEU A 96 17.53 -4.40 -4.77
N ARG A 97 16.66 -3.50 -5.26
CA ARG A 97 16.42 -3.34 -6.69
C ARG A 97 17.70 -2.97 -7.44
N ALA A 98 18.48 -2.02 -6.90
CA ALA A 98 19.76 -1.63 -7.49
C ALA A 98 20.75 -2.81 -7.55
N GLN A 99 20.81 -3.65 -6.51
CA GLN A 99 21.65 -4.85 -6.54
C GLN A 99 21.19 -5.85 -7.60
N VAL A 100 19.88 -6.09 -7.70
CA VAL A 100 19.31 -7.00 -8.70
C VAL A 100 19.57 -6.51 -10.13
N THR A 101 19.63 -5.19 -10.36
CA THR A 101 19.97 -4.64 -11.68
C THR A 101 21.47 -4.70 -11.99
N CYS A 102 22.35 -4.50 -10.99
CA CYS A 102 23.80 -4.46 -11.23
C CYS A 102 24.47 -5.83 -11.20
N LEU A 103 23.92 -6.81 -10.48
CA LEU A 103 24.49 -8.16 -10.39
C LEU A 103 24.57 -8.87 -11.75
N PRO A 104 23.53 -8.86 -12.61
CA PRO A 104 23.60 -9.48 -13.93
C PRO A 104 24.70 -8.90 -14.81
N GLU A 105 24.88 -7.58 -14.81
CA GLU A 105 25.95 -6.92 -15.56
C GLU A 105 27.34 -7.37 -15.08
N ARG A 106 27.51 -7.44 -13.75
CA ARG A 106 28.77 -7.92 -13.15
C ARG A 106 29.03 -9.38 -13.48
N VAL A 107 28.01 -10.24 -13.41
CA VAL A 107 28.11 -11.65 -13.79
C VAL A 107 28.53 -11.76 -15.25
N GLN A 108 27.87 -11.03 -16.15
CA GLN A 108 28.21 -11.05 -17.57
C GLN A 108 29.65 -10.60 -17.84
N VAL A 109 30.15 -9.57 -17.15
CA VAL A 109 31.53 -9.12 -17.28
C VAL A 109 32.51 -10.20 -16.81
N LEU A 110 32.22 -10.84 -15.66
CA LEU A 110 33.07 -11.90 -15.12
C LEU A 110 33.06 -13.16 -16.01
N GLU A 111 31.91 -13.51 -16.57
CA GLU A 111 31.78 -14.61 -17.53
C GLU A 111 32.67 -14.39 -18.75
N ARG A 112 32.60 -13.20 -19.37
CA ARG A 112 33.48 -12.86 -20.51
C ARG A 112 34.95 -12.91 -20.14
N GLN A 113 35.32 -12.37 -18.97
CA GLN A 113 36.71 -12.41 -18.51
C GLN A 113 37.21 -13.85 -18.28
N ALA A 114 36.35 -14.73 -17.78
CA ALA A 114 36.67 -16.13 -17.58
C ALA A 114 36.82 -16.88 -18.92
N GLU A 115 35.92 -16.63 -19.87
CA GLU A 115 36.00 -17.17 -21.23
C GLU A 115 37.28 -16.72 -21.95
N ASP A 116 37.61 -15.43 -21.89
CA ASP A 116 38.83 -14.87 -22.47
C ASP A 116 40.08 -15.49 -21.83
N ALA A 117 40.11 -15.60 -20.49
CA ALA A 117 41.23 -16.19 -19.78
C ALA A 117 41.42 -17.67 -20.14
N GLU A 118 40.33 -18.44 -20.21
CA GLU A 118 40.38 -19.84 -20.64
C GLU A 118 40.83 -19.98 -22.10
N GLY A 119 40.34 -19.09 -22.98
CA GLY A 119 40.77 -18.99 -24.37
C GLY A 119 42.27 -18.73 -24.50
N CYS A 120 42.79 -17.71 -23.80
CA CYS A 120 44.22 -17.42 -23.78
C CYS A 120 45.06 -18.59 -23.25
N ARG A 121 44.57 -19.28 -22.20
CA ARG A 121 45.28 -20.45 -21.65
C ARG A 121 45.33 -21.63 -22.63
N ARG A 122 44.27 -21.86 -23.41
CA ARG A 122 44.24 -22.93 -24.40
C ARG A 122 45.02 -22.60 -25.67
N CYS A 123 45.01 -21.34 -26.09
CA CYS A 123 45.66 -20.89 -27.32
C CYS A 123 47.17 -20.66 -27.16
N ASN A 124 47.68 -20.51 -25.94
CA ASN A 124 49.12 -20.40 -25.68
C ASN A 124 49.84 -21.75 -25.57
N ASN A 125 49.11 -22.87 -25.61
CA ASN A 125 49.67 -24.21 -25.57
C ASN A 125 49.56 -24.86 -26.96
N ILE A 126 50.67 -25.34 -27.49
CA ILE A 126 50.68 -26.12 -28.73
C ILE A 126 50.54 -27.59 -28.37
N ARG A 127 49.54 -28.27 -28.94
CA ARG A 127 49.36 -29.71 -28.78
C ARG A 127 49.94 -30.43 -29.99
N ILE A 128 51.02 -31.17 -29.77
CA ILE A 128 51.65 -32.00 -30.80
C ILE A 128 51.07 -33.41 -30.70
N VAL A 129 50.53 -33.92 -31.80
CA VAL A 129 49.88 -35.25 -31.88
C VAL A 129 50.65 -36.10 -32.89
N GLY A 130 50.83 -37.39 -32.58
CA GLY A 130 51.54 -38.34 -33.45
C GLY A 130 53.05 -38.35 -33.30
N MET A 131 53.59 -37.75 -32.24
CA MET A 131 55.02 -37.86 -31.92
C MET A 131 55.30 -39.21 -31.25
N PRO A 132 56.25 -40.02 -31.76
CA PRO A 132 56.60 -41.30 -31.17
C PRO A 132 57.17 -41.12 -29.76
N GLU A 133 56.81 -42.00 -28.82
CA GLU A 133 57.27 -41.91 -27.43
C GLU A 133 58.75 -42.32 -27.28
N GLY A 134 59.51 -41.61 -26.43
CA GLY A 134 60.89 -41.97 -26.09
C GLY A 134 61.97 -41.53 -27.09
N VAL A 135 61.61 -40.86 -28.18
CA VAL A 135 62.57 -40.34 -29.17
C VAL A 135 63.30 -39.06 -28.73
N GLU A 136 62.83 -38.46 -27.63
CA GLU A 136 63.31 -37.19 -27.09
C GLU A 136 64.71 -37.32 -26.44
N GLY A 137 65.13 -38.53 -26.07
CA GLY A 137 66.41 -38.77 -25.42
C GLY A 137 66.52 -38.08 -24.06
N THR A 138 67.69 -37.50 -23.76
CA THR A 138 67.97 -36.83 -22.47
C THR A 138 67.53 -35.36 -22.44
N ASP A 139 67.34 -34.73 -23.60
CA ASP A 139 66.95 -33.32 -23.71
C ASP A 139 65.81 -33.13 -24.74
N ALA A 140 64.60 -33.09 -24.22
CA ALA A 140 63.38 -32.92 -25.01
C ALA A 140 63.30 -31.56 -25.73
N VAL A 141 63.94 -30.51 -25.19
CA VAL A 141 63.90 -29.17 -25.78
C VAL A 141 64.74 -29.11 -27.05
N ALA A 142 65.96 -29.66 -27.00
CA ALA A 142 66.83 -29.74 -28.17
C ALA A 142 66.22 -30.61 -29.29
N TYR A 143 65.56 -31.70 -28.91
CA TYR A 143 64.83 -32.55 -29.87
C TYR A 143 63.68 -31.78 -30.53
N LEU A 144 62.83 -31.12 -29.73
CA LEU A 144 61.69 -30.34 -30.23
C LEU A 144 62.15 -29.20 -31.16
N GLU A 145 63.23 -28.50 -30.81
CA GLU A 145 63.79 -27.44 -31.64
C GLU A 145 64.25 -27.96 -33.01
N THR A 146 64.97 -29.07 -33.01
CA THR A 146 65.44 -29.71 -34.25
C THR A 146 64.26 -30.18 -35.10
N TRP A 147 63.28 -30.85 -34.48
CA TRP A 147 62.07 -31.34 -35.14
C TRP A 147 61.24 -30.20 -35.77
N LEU A 148 61.02 -29.11 -35.02
CA LEU A 148 60.32 -27.92 -35.52
C LEU A 148 61.05 -27.28 -36.71
N ARG A 149 62.38 -27.16 -36.65
CA ARG A 149 63.19 -26.65 -37.76
C ARG A 149 63.05 -27.53 -39.00
N THR A 150 63.05 -28.85 -38.83
CA THR A 150 62.89 -29.80 -39.95
C THR A 150 61.52 -29.69 -40.61
N ILE A 151 60.45 -29.55 -39.83
CA ILE A 151 59.09 -29.42 -40.38
C ILE A 151 58.87 -28.07 -41.05
N MET A 152 59.29 -26.97 -40.41
CA MET A 152 59.06 -25.63 -40.94
C MET A 152 59.92 -25.30 -42.17
N ASN A 153 61.10 -25.91 -42.32
CA ASN A 153 61.96 -25.72 -43.50
C ASN A 153 61.64 -26.66 -44.67
N ASN A 154 60.68 -27.57 -44.52
CA ASN A 154 60.29 -28.51 -45.57
C ASN A 154 58.85 -28.24 -46.05
N PRO A 155 58.63 -27.74 -47.28
CA PRO A 155 57.30 -27.45 -47.78
C PRO A 155 56.44 -28.71 -48.06
N LEU A 156 57.00 -29.92 -47.91
CA LEU A 156 56.35 -31.19 -48.24
C LEU A 156 56.73 -32.29 -47.24
N HIS A 157 56.44 -32.12 -45.95
CA HIS A 157 56.37 -33.30 -45.07
C HIS A 157 55.02 -34.01 -45.33
N PRO A 158 54.99 -35.26 -45.83
CA PRO A 158 53.74 -35.99 -45.95
C PRO A 158 53.19 -36.23 -44.54
N PHE A 159 52.04 -35.64 -44.25
CA PHE A 159 51.22 -36.04 -43.11
C PHE A 159 50.83 -37.50 -43.33
N HIS A 160 51.46 -38.42 -42.60
CA HIS A 160 51.01 -39.80 -42.54
C HIS A 160 49.96 -39.91 -41.40
N PRO A 161 48.75 -40.43 -41.68
CA PRO A 161 47.69 -40.60 -40.68
C PRO A 161 48.04 -41.62 -39.60
#